data_AF-A0A225VBH7-F1
#
_entry.id   AF-A0A225VBH7-F1
#
_cell.length_a   1.000
_cell.length_b   1.000
_cell.length_c   1.000
_cell.angle_alpha   90.00
_cell.angle_beta   90.00
_cell.angle_gamma   90.00
#
_symmetry.space_group_name_H-M   'P 1'
#
loop_
_entity.id
_entity.type
_entity.pdbx_description
1 polymer ?
#
loop_
_entity_poly.entity_id
_entity_poly.type
_entity_poly.pdbx_seq_one_letter_code
_entity_poly.pdbx_strand_id
1 'polypeptide(L)'
;KRCRQTGTAKTISDDAELAILDWTLALRSHGVRVSAKMLELEALSIEKLYDVPRSIFAASPTWMASFLSRYRFTLRTKTRQGQVSAADSTEVTKDFTATIRRLVLAEGITKIYNADQTAIF
;
A
#
# COMPACT_ATOMS: atom_id res chain seq x y z
N LYS A 1 6.07 29.44 -18.95
CA LYS A 1 6.19 28.24 -18.09
C LYS A 1 7.15 27.26 -18.76
N ARG A 2 8.27 26.87 -18.13
CA ARG A 2 9.14 25.81 -18.66
C ARG A 2 8.45 24.46 -18.44
N CYS A 3 7.88 23.89 -19.49
CA CYS A 3 7.33 22.55 -19.46
C CYS A 3 8.45 21.57 -19.82
N ARG A 4 8.98 20.85 -18.83
CA ARG A 4 9.82 19.66 -19.09
C ARG A 4 8.88 18.47 -19.20
N GLN A 5 9.15 17.55 -20.12
CA GLN A 5 8.42 16.28 -20.20
C GLN A 5 8.50 15.55 -18.85
N THR A 6 7.38 15.01 -18.40
CA THR A 6 7.29 14.21 -17.19
C THR A 6 8.21 12.99 -17.35
N GLY A 7 9.35 12.97 -16.63
CA GLY A 7 10.35 11.90 -16.72
C GLY A 7 11.74 12.33 -17.19
N THR A 8 11.96 13.57 -17.63
CA THR A 8 13.28 14.02 -18.14
C THR A 8 14.25 14.49 -17.03
N ALA A 9 13.75 14.72 -15.82
CA ALA A 9 14.58 15.08 -14.65
C ALA A 9 14.70 13.87 -13.72
N LYS A 10 15.28 12.77 -14.21
CA LYS A 10 15.64 11.64 -13.36
C LYS A 10 16.98 11.95 -12.71
N THR A 11 16.94 12.13 -11.40
CA THR A 11 18.12 12.36 -10.55
C THR A 11 18.98 11.09 -10.40
N ILE A 12 18.43 9.93 -10.75
CA ILE A 12 19.06 8.62 -10.60
C ILE A 12 18.99 7.87 -11.95
N SER A 13 19.93 6.95 -12.18
CA SER A 13 19.95 6.09 -13.38
C SER A 13 18.67 5.25 -13.48
N ASP A 14 18.26 4.92 -14.70
CA ASP A 14 17.08 4.07 -14.96
C ASP A 14 17.22 2.70 -14.30
N ASP A 15 18.41 2.09 -14.33
CA ASP A 15 18.67 0.78 -13.72
C ASP A 15 18.47 0.81 -12.19
N ALA A 16 18.92 1.89 -11.56
CA ALA A 16 18.75 2.08 -10.12
C ALA A 16 17.29 2.36 -9.75
N GLU A 17 16.55 3.10 -10.58
CA GLU A 17 15.11 3.31 -10.39
C GLU A 17 14.33 1.99 -10.52
N LEU A 18 14.74 1.12 -11.46
CA LEU A 18 14.15 -0.22 -11.64
C LEU A 18 14.46 -1.16 -10.48
N ALA A 19 15.66 -1.12 -9.91
CA ALA A 19 15.99 -1.90 -8.71
C ALA A 19 15.07 -1.55 -7.53
N ILE A 20 14.81 -0.25 -7.32
CA ILE A 20 13.86 0.22 -6.29
C ILE A 20 12.43 -0.25 -6.61
N LEU A 21 12.04 -0.21 -7.89
CA LEU A 21 10.73 -0.69 -8.35
C LEU A 21 10.55 -2.19 -8.03
N ASP A 22 11.51 -3.03 -8.43
CA ASP A 22 11.45 -4.48 -8.21
C ASP A 22 11.38 -4.81 -6.71
N TRP A 23 12.18 -4.11 -5.90
CA TRP A 23 12.11 -4.23 -4.44
C TRP A 23 10.72 -3.85 -3.90
N THR A 24 10.12 -2.73 -4.37
CA THR A 24 8.78 -2.33 -3.93
C THR A 24 7.70 -3.33 -4.36
N LEU A 25 7.83 -3.93 -5.54
CA LEU A 25 6.90 -4.94 -6.05
C LEU A 25 7.01 -6.23 -5.25
N ALA A 26 8.22 -6.69 -4.94
CA ALA A 26 8.46 -7.86 -4.11
C ALA A 26 7.84 -7.70 -2.71
N LEU A 27 8.03 -6.54 -2.06
CA LEU A 27 7.40 -6.31 -0.75
C LEU A 27 5.87 -6.31 -0.83
N ARG A 28 5.30 -5.72 -1.89
CA ARG A 28 3.85 -5.71 -2.08
C ARG A 28 3.29 -7.09 -2.40
N SER A 29 4.01 -7.95 -3.13
CA SER A 29 3.58 -9.32 -3.40
C SER A 29 3.56 -10.17 -2.12
N HIS A 30 4.44 -9.89 -1.17
CA HIS A 30 4.43 -10.47 0.17
C HIS A 30 3.42 -9.81 1.14
N GLY A 31 2.57 -8.90 0.65
CA GLY A 31 1.59 -8.19 1.48
C GLY A 31 2.21 -7.17 2.45
N VAL A 32 3.51 -6.89 2.33
CA VAL A 32 4.21 -5.93 3.18
C VAL A 32 3.92 -4.51 2.70
N ARG A 33 3.55 -3.65 3.64
CA ARG A 33 3.30 -2.23 3.37
C ARG A 33 4.63 -1.49 3.23
N VAL A 34 4.87 -0.92 2.05
CA VAL A 34 5.99 0.02 1.83
C VAL A 34 5.58 1.40 2.34
N SER A 35 6.20 1.85 3.43
CA SER A 35 6.04 3.21 3.94
C SER A 35 6.96 4.19 3.20
N ALA A 36 6.66 5.50 3.31
CA ALA A 36 7.54 6.54 2.76
C ALA A 36 8.98 6.43 3.29
N LYS A 37 9.13 6.09 4.59
CA LYS A 37 10.46 5.97 5.20
C LYS A 37 11.22 4.75 4.70
N MET A 38 10.53 3.64 4.46
CA MET A 38 11.15 2.45 3.85
C MET A 38 11.64 2.76 2.43
N LEU A 39 10.81 3.45 1.63
CA LEU A 39 11.19 3.86 0.29
C LEU A 39 12.39 4.82 0.29
N GLU A 40 12.43 5.77 1.25
CA GLU A 40 13.57 6.67 1.43
C GLU A 40 14.86 5.90 1.74
N LEU A 41 14.80 4.97 2.70
CA LEU A 41 15.96 4.18 3.13
C LEU A 41 16.48 3.27 2.00
N GLU A 42 15.59 2.63 1.25
CA GLU A 42 15.99 1.80 0.11
C GLU A 42 16.56 2.64 -1.03
N ALA A 43 15.97 3.80 -1.31
CA ALA A 43 16.52 4.68 -2.32
C ALA A 43 17.95 5.13 -1.97
N LEU A 44 18.24 5.39 -0.68
CA LEU A 44 19.59 5.71 -0.19
C LEU A 44 20.53 4.49 -0.15
N SER A 45 20.02 3.26 -0.04
CA SER A 45 20.85 2.05 -0.12
C SER A 45 21.29 1.80 -1.56
N ILE A 46 20.36 1.94 -2.50
CA ILE A 46 20.62 1.83 -3.94
C ILE A 46 21.53 2.94 -4.43
N GLU A 47 21.38 4.17 -3.94
CA GLU A 47 22.34 5.27 -4.21
C GLU A 47 23.79 4.83 -3.97
N LYS A 48 24.07 4.23 -2.82
CA LYS A 48 25.41 3.74 -2.47
C LYS A 48 25.90 2.60 -3.36
N LEU A 49 24.98 1.75 -3.81
CA LEU A 49 25.31 0.62 -4.69
C LEU A 49 25.70 1.09 -6.09
N TYR A 50 25.08 2.16 -6.59
CA TYR A 50 25.34 2.73 -7.92
C TYR A 50 26.33 3.91 -7.89
N ASP A 51 27.00 4.17 -6.76
CA ASP A 51 27.95 5.26 -6.53
C ASP A 51 27.42 6.65 -6.93
N VAL A 52 26.12 6.87 -6.72
CA VAL A 52 25.51 8.18 -6.96
C VAL A 52 25.81 9.07 -5.76
N PRO A 53 26.40 10.26 -5.91
CA PRO A 53 26.70 11.10 -4.77
C PRO A 53 25.43 11.71 -4.19
N ARG A 54 25.36 11.77 -2.85
CA ARG A 54 24.22 12.33 -2.10
C ARG A 54 23.90 13.79 -2.41
N SER A 55 24.88 14.52 -2.91
CA SER A 55 24.71 15.90 -3.38
C SER A 55 23.79 15.98 -4.60
N ILE A 56 23.71 14.91 -5.38
CA ILE A 56 22.83 14.77 -6.54
C ILE A 56 21.51 14.15 -6.10
N PHE A 57 21.54 13.06 -5.34
CA PHE A 57 20.35 12.30 -4.95
C PHE A 57 20.19 12.21 -3.43
N ALA A 58 19.05 12.69 -2.90
CA ALA A 58 18.78 12.69 -1.46
C ALA A 58 17.46 11.98 -1.09
N ALA A 59 16.91 11.15 -1.99
CA ALA A 59 15.60 10.53 -1.83
C ALA A 59 14.51 11.51 -1.34
N SER A 60 14.52 12.74 -1.87
CA SER A 60 13.70 13.83 -1.35
C SER A 60 12.19 13.51 -1.44
N PRO A 61 11.34 14.13 -0.60
CA PRO A 61 9.89 13.94 -0.68
C PRO A 61 9.31 14.23 -2.08
N THR A 62 9.86 15.20 -2.79
CA THR A 62 9.47 15.55 -4.16
C THR A 62 9.86 14.46 -5.16
N TRP A 63 11.04 13.85 -5.02
CA TRP A 63 11.43 12.70 -5.83
C TRP A 63 10.55 11.49 -5.52
N MET A 64 10.31 11.16 -4.25
CA MET A 64 9.45 10.03 -3.86
C MET A 64 8.03 10.18 -4.41
N ALA A 65 7.43 11.37 -4.30
CA ALA A 65 6.11 11.64 -4.87
C ALA A 65 6.10 11.44 -6.40
N SER A 66 7.18 11.85 -7.09
CA SER A 66 7.32 11.67 -8.52
C SER A 66 7.52 10.20 -8.91
N PHE A 67 8.33 9.45 -8.18
CA PHE A 67 8.54 8.00 -8.35
C PHE A 67 7.22 7.24 -8.22
N LEU A 68 6.49 7.49 -7.13
CA LEU A 68 5.19 6.87 -6.89
C LEU A 68 4.18 7.22 -8.00
N SER A 69 4.19 8.47 -8.46
CA SER A 69 3.33 8.91 -9.56
C SER A 69 3.66 8.21 -10.89
N ARG A 70 4.97 8.08 -11.21
CA ARG A 70 5.45 7.40 -12.43
C ARG A 70 4.97 5.96 -12.51
N TYR A 71 5.11 5.21 -11.42
CA TYR A 71 4.74 3.78 -11.35
C TYR A 71 3.33 3.53 -10.82
N ARG A 72 2.50 4.58 -10.71
CA ARG A 72 1.09 4.51 -10.24
C ARG A 72 0.95 3.84 -8.86
N PHE A 73 1.96 3.98 -8.01
CA PHE A 73 1.90 3.53 -6.64
C PHE A 73 1.22 4.56 -5.74
N THR A 74 0.44 4.06 -4.80
CA THR A 74 -0.08 4.83 -3.68
C THR A 74 0.53 4.30 -2.39
N LEU A 75 1.01 5.21 -1.54
CA LEU A 75 1.41 4.88 -0.15
C LEU A 75 0.19 4.76 0.78
N ARG A 76 -1.02 4.95 0.25
CA ARG A 76 -2.23 5.02 1.06
C ARG A 76 -2.58 3.64 1.60
N THR A 77 -2.64 3.55 2.93
CA THR A 77 -3.23 2.42 3.63
C THR A 77 -4.73 2.35 3.33
N LYS A 78 -5.24 1.16 2.99
CA LYS A 78 -6.67 0.86 3.03
C LYS A 78 -7.12 0.89 4.50
N THR A 79 -7.61 2.03 4.96
CA THR A 79 -7.98 2.26 6.37
C THR A 79 -9.40 1.79 6.71
N ARG A 80 -10.18 1.30 5.74
CA ARG A 80 -11.54 0.80 5.96
C ARG A 80 -11.66 -0.66 5.54
N GLN A 81 -12.38 -1.46 6.34
CA GLN A 81 -12.68 -2.88 6.04
C GLN A 81 -13.29 -3.06 4.64
N GLY A 82 -14.12 -2.12 4.18
CA GLY A 82 -14.72 -2.14 2.83
C GLY A 82 -13.74 -1.91 1.66
N GLN A 83 -12.45 -1.70 1.93
CA GLN A 83 -11.42 -1.63 0.87
C GLN A 83 -10.57 -2.91 0.78
N VAL A 84 -10.73 -3.88 1.68
CA VAL A 84 -10.11 -5.21 1.56
C VAL A 84 -10.61 -5.88 0.26
N SER A 85 -9.76 -6.64 -0.42
CA SER A 85 -10.11 -7.27 -1.70
C SER A 85 -11.36 -8.13 -1.54
N ALA A 86 -12.27 -8.11 -2.52
CA ALA A 86 -13.52 -8.87 -2.47
C ALA A 86 -13.27 -10.37 -2.23
N ALA A 87 -12.17 -10.92 -2.76
CA ALA A 87 -11.77 -12.32 -2.56
C ALA A 87 -11.60 -12.69 -1.07
N ASP A 88 -10.76 -11.94 -0.34
CA ASP A 88 -10.53 -12.17 1.10
C ASP A 88 -11.79 -11.94 1.94
N SER A 89 -12.67 -11.04 1.50
CA SER A 89 -13.91 -10.74 2.20
C SER A 89 -14.92 -11.90 2.16
N THR A 90 -14.92 -12.71 1.09
CA THR A 90 -15.89 -13.80 0.94
C THR A 90 -15.59 -14.99 1.86
N GLU A 91 -14.32 -15.32 2.06
CA GLU A 91 -13.91 -16.40 2.96
C GLU A 91 -14.18 -16.02 4.41
N VAL A 92 -13.79 -14.80 4.82
CA VAL A 92 -14.09 -14.28 6.15
C VAL A 92 -15.61 -14.21 6.41
N THR A 93 -16.41 -13.89 5.39
CA THR A 93 -17.89 -13.91 5.52
C THR A 93 -18.43 -15.33 5.68
N LYS A 94 -17.89 -16.32 4.97
CA LYS A 94 -18.29 -17.73 5.12
C LYS A 94 -17.98 -18.26 6.52
N ASP A 95 -16.80 -17.97 7.05
CA ASP A 95 -16.41 -18.44 8.39
C ASP A 95 -17.22 -17.75 9.50
N PHE A 96 -17.46 -16.45 9.34
CA PHE A 96 -18.32 -15.70 10.26
C PHE A 96 -19.75 -16.23 10.24
N THR A 97 -20.34 -16.41 9.06
CA THR A 97 -21.71 -16.95 8.94
C THR A 97 -21.83 -18.37 9.49
N ALA A 98 -20.82 -19.24 9.28
CA ALA A 98 -20.79 -20.57 9.88
C ALA A 98 -20.73 -20.52 11.41
N THR A 99 -19.96 -19.59 11.97
CA THR A 99 -19.86 -19.37 13.41
C THR A 99 -21.18 -18.88 14.00
N ILE A 100 -21.83 -17.90 13.38
CA ILE A 100 -23.15 -17.39 13.81
C ILE A 100 -24.20 -18.50 13.75
N ARG A 101 -24.25 -19.29 12.68
CA ARG A 101 -25.19 -20.42 12.57
C ARG A 101 -25.03 -21.44 13.70
N ARG A 102 -23.79 -21.76 14.08
CA ARG A 102 -23.51 -22.68 15.18
C ARG A 102 -24.02 -22.13 16.51
N LEU A 103 -23.76 -20.85 16.77
CA LEU A 103 -24.16 -20.17 18.00
C LEU A 103 -25.69 -20.05 18.12
N VAL A 104 -26.37 -19.75 17.01
CA VAL A 104 -27.84 -19.69 16.94
C VAL A 104 -28.49 -21.02 17.33
N LEU A 105 -27.94 -22.13 16.84
CA LEU A 105 -28.43 -23.48 17.17
C LEU A 105 -28.12 -23.88 18.62
N ALA A 106 -26.91 -23.57 19.11
CA ALA A 106 -26.49 -23.94 20.45
C ALA A 106 -27.25 -23.18 21.54
N GLU A 107 -27.46 -21.88 21.33
CA GLU A 107 -28.06 -20.97 22.33
C GLU A 107 -29.56 -20.73 22.11
N GLY A 108 -30.17 -21.37 21.10
CA GLY A 108 -31.59 -21.21 20.79
C GLY A 108 -31.99 -19.78 20.42
N ILE A 109 -31.11 -19.05 19.74
CA ILE A 109 -31.35 -17.64 19.40
C ILE A 109 -32.47 -17.54 18.35
N THR A 110 -33.59 -16.94 18.74
CA THR A 110 -34.76 -16.77 17.86
C THR A 110 -34.79 -15.41 17.16
N LYS A 111 -34.04 -14.42 17.67
CA LYS A 111 -33.98 -13.06 17.12
C LYS A 111 -32.53 -12.58 17.04
N ILE A 112 -32.12 -12.16 15.86
CA ILE A 112 -30.81 -11.55 15.59
C ILE A 112 -31.10 -10.13 15.11
N TYR A 113 -30.61 -9.14 15.83
CA TYR A 113 -30.72 -7.74 15.45
C TYR A 113 -29.46 -7.31 14.70
N ASN A 114 -29.62 -6.62 13.57
CA ASN A 114 -28.49 -5.96 12.92
C ASN A 114 -28.11 -4.75 13.78
N ALA A 115 -26.84 -4.66 14.18
CA ALA A 115 -26.33 -3.50 14.90
C ALA A 115 -25.80 -2.48 13.87
N ASP A 116 -26.67 -1.91 13.05
CA ASP A 116 -26.34 -0.65 12.40
C ASP A 116 -26.52 0.46 13.44
N GLN A 117 -25.44 1.21 13.67
CA GLN A 117 -25.41 2.31 14.62
C GLN A 117 -26.44 3.35 14.18
N THR A 118 -27.64 3.31 14.77
CA THR A 118 -28.70 4.30 14.55
C THR A 118 -28.15 5.68 14.86
N ALA A 119 -28.23 6.58 13.87
CA ALA A 119 -27.78 7.95 13.98
C ALA A 119 -28.35 8.61 15.25
N ILE A 120 -27.45 9.17 16.05
CA ILE A 120 -27.79 10.02 17.19
C ILE A 120 -28.52 11.24 16.62
N PHE A 121 -29.76 11.48 17.06
CA PHE A 121 -30.56 12.67 16.72
C PHE A 121 -30.04 13.92 17.45
#